data_AF-A0A7W7PMR6-F1
#
_entry.id   AF-A0A7W7PMR6-F1
#
_cell.length_a   1.000
_cell.length_b   1.000
_cell.length_c   1.000
_cell.angle_alpha   90.00
_cell.angle_beta   90.00
_cell.angle_gamma   90.00
#
_symmetry.space_group_name_H-M   'P 1'
#
loop_
_entity.id
_entity.type
_entity.pdbx_description
1 polymer ?
#
loop_
_entity_poly.entity_id
_entity_poly.type
_entity_poly.pdbx_seq_one_letter_code
_entity_poly.pdbx_strand_id
1 'polypeptide(L)'
;MSGTRWRNFGWRSEEIPREPLDEGTRRAVDLPRTLQWVPGDDVVQRPVFDPALKHHQNAYRATDPRFTDPTRGEAWRAARRRALDLVLEAIADSPWVDALVLRGSVLMSAWFGDAAREPGDLDFVVVPHTWRIDDGRTERMLAGIAGAAQALADARGREVGISARGAVVEDIWTYDRVPGRRMVLPWGSPGLPGGHVQLDFVFDERLPEDPEPVELPGGAIVQAATPELSLAWKLMWLINDMHGQGKDLYDAVLLAERHPLRRELLHEVFRLSGEWPHPYREEILLEDVVEAVGYVEWDHFVTEYPRFEDAGREFADRLVRAVTPTFAGT
;
A
#
# COMPACT_ATOMS: atom_id res chain seq x y z
N MET A 1 -31.18 -7.28 -13.44
CA MET A 1 -30.80 -5.97 -13.99
C MET A 1 -29.80 -5.32 -13.03
N SER A 2 -28.59 -5.86 -12.93
CA SER A 2 -27.48 -5.27 -12.16
C SER A 2 -26.55 -4.52 -13.11
N GLY A 3 -25.92 -3.44 -12.67
CA GLY A 3 -24.87 -2.75 -13.43
C GLY A 3 -25.24 -1.34 -13.93
N THR A 4 -26.46 -0.85 -13.72
CA THR A 4 -26.83 0.51 -14.17
C THR A 4 -26.05 1.59 -13.41
N ARG A 5 -25.74 1.37 -12.12
CA ARG A 5 -24.95 2.33 -11.34
C ARG A 5 -23.48 2.30 -11.74
N TRP A 6 -22.93 1.10 -11.93
CA TRP A 6 -21.56 0.90 -12.42
C TRP A 6 -21.32 1.49 -13.81
N ARG A 7 -22.30 1.46 -14.72
CA ARG A 7 -22.17 2.10 -16.04
C ARG A 7 -22.01 3.62 -15.99
N ASN A 8 -22.48 4.26 -14.92
CA ASN A 8 -22.35 5.69 -14.69
C ASN A 8 -21.26 6.03 -13.67
N PHE A 9 -20.50 5.03 -13.22
CA PHE A 9 -19.43 5.21 -12.24
C PHE A 9 -18.19 5.84 -12.90
N GLY A 10 -17.53 6.72 -12.16
CA GLY A 10 -16.30 7.37 -12.60
C GLY A 10 -15.91 8.53 -11.67
N TRP A 11 -15.16 9.49 -12.17
CA TRP A 11 -14.56 10.56 -11.35
C TRP A 11 -15.51 11.45 -10.54
N ARG A 12 -16.80 11.49 -10.89
CA ARG A 12 -17.84 12.22 -10.13
C ARG A 12 -18.53 11.36 -9.06
N SER A 13 -18.20 10.09 -8.96
CA SER A 13 -18.84 9.18 -8.01
C SER A 13 -18.30 9.42 -6.61
N GLU A 14 -19.22 9.67 -5.66
CA GLU A 14 -18.87 9.85 -4.26
C GLU A 14 -18.85 8.52 -3.47
N GLU A 15 -19.53 7.49 -4.00
CA GLU A 15 -19.63 6.16 -3.38
C GLU A 15 -19.43 5.04 -4.41
N ILE A 16 -18.86 3.94 -3.94
CA ILE A 16 -18.80 2.67 -4.68
C ILE A 16 -20.22 2.07 -4.73
N PRO A 17 -20.74 1.68 -5.92
CA PRO A 17 -22.04 1.04 -6.01
C PRO A 17 -22.12 -0.26 -5.17
N ARG A 18 -23.16 -0.37 -4.35
CA ARG A 18 -23.42 -1.53 -3.46
C ARG A 18 -24.11 -2.69 -4.18
N GLU A 19 -23.66 -3.01 -5.38
CA GLU A 19 -24.17 -4.12 -6.18
C GLU A 19 -23.01 -4.87 -6.84
N PRO A 20 -23.14 -6.18 -7.11
CA PRO A 20 -22.10 -6.93 -7.81
C PRO A 20 -21.71 -6.29 -9.15
N LEU A 21 -20.41 -6.13 -9.38
CA LEU A 21 -19.84 -5.67 -10.64
C LEU A 21 -19.63 -6.88 -11.56
N ASP A 22 -20.39 -6.96 -12.65
CA ASP A 22 -20.21 -8.01 -13.65
C ASP A 22 -19.04 -7.68 -14.59
N GLU A 23 -18.40 -8.73 -15.13
CA GLU A 23 -17.21 -8.60 -15.97
C GLU A 23 -17.45 -7.82 -17.27
N GLY A 24 -18.68 -7.87 -17.81
CA GLY A 24 -19.05 -7.12 -19.01
C GLY A 24 -19.08 -5.62 -18.74
N THR A 25 -19.75 -5.22 -17.66
CA THR A 25 -19.77 -3.82 -17.22
C THR A 25 -18.38 -3.34 -16.82
N ARG A 26 -17.63 -4.12 -16.02
CA ARG A 26 -16.26 -3.79 -15.61
C ARG A 26 -15.37 -3.43 -16.80
N ARG A 27 -15.38 -4.26 -17.86
CA ARG A 27 -14.61 -3.99 -19.08
C ARG A 27 -15.11 -2.77 -19.84
N ALA A 28 -16.43 -2.59 -19.90
CA ALA A 28 -17.03 -1.49 -20.66
C ALA A 28 -16.72 -0.11 -20.08
N VAL A 29 -16.60 -0.01 -18.75
CA VAL A 29 -16.18 1.22 -18.05
C VAL A 29 -14.72 1.19 -17.60
N ASP A 30 -13.95 0.20 -18.06
CA ASP A 30 -12.52 0.03 -17.79
C ASP A 30 -12.14 0.20 -16.30
N LEU A 31 -12.77 -0.62 -15.46
CA LEU A 31 -12.50 -0.69 -14.01
C LEU A 31 -11.52 -1.82 -13.66
N PRO A 32 -10.67 -1.66 -12.63
CA PRO A 32 -9.83 -2.73 -12.09
C PRO A 32 -10.65 -3.94 -11.61
N ARG A 33 -10.14 -5.15 -11.79
CA ARG A 33 -10.69 -6.36 -11.15
C ARG A 33 -10.54 -6.32 -9.64
N THR A 34 -9.53 -5.62 -9.15
CA THR A 34 -9.27 -5.44 -7.72
C THR A 34 -10.19 -4.42 -7.04
N LEU A 35 -11.02 -3.69 -7.81
CA LEU A 35 -12.08 -2.85 -7.26
C LEU A 35 -13.22 -3.71 -6.71
N GLN A 36 -13.11 -4.08 -5.42
CA GLN A 36 -14.07 -4.93 -4.73
C GLN A 36 -14.93 -4.13 -3.76
N TRP A 37 -16.23 -4.42 -3.74
CA TRP A 37 -17.19 -3.84 -2.81
C TRP A 37 -17.43 -4.80 -1.64
N VAL A 38 -17.74 -4.22 -0.48
CA VAL A 38 -18.06 -4.94 0.75
C VAL A 38 -19.58 -4.96 0.92
N PRO A 39 -20.22 -6.14 1.01
CA PRO A 39 -21.67 -6.22 1.17
C PRO A 39 -22.13 -5.80 2.57
N GLY A 40 -23.15 -4.95 2.63
CA GLY A 40 -23.82 -4.54 3.87
C GLY A 40 -24.68 -3.28 3.66
N ASP A 41 -25.85 -3.24 4.29
CA ASP A 41 -26.79 -2.11 4.14
C ASP A 41 -26.25 -0.83 4.78
N ASP A 42 -25.44 -0.96 5.84
CA ASP A 42 -24.82 0.12 6.61
C ASP A 42 -23.39 0.45 6.17
N VAL A 43 -22.91 -0.17 5.07
CA VAL A 43 -21.56 0.00 4.56
C VAL A 43 -21.50 1.14 3.55
N VAL A 44 -20.63 2.12 3.80
CA VAL A 44 -20.28 3.17 2.83
C VAL A 44 -18.82 3.03 2.44
N GLN A 45 -18.53 2.82 1.16
CA GLN A 45 -17.17 2.86 0.60
C GLN A 45 -17.09 3.96 -0.43
N ARG A 46 -15.98 4.71 -0.45
CA ARG A 46 -15.71 5.75 -1.44
C ARG A 46 -14.67 5.27 -2.45
N PRO A 47 -14.72 5.76 -3.70
CA PRO A 47 -13.60 5.57 -4.61
C PRO A 47 -12.42 6.45 -4.20
N VAL A 48 -11.22 5.88 -4.24
CA VAL A 48 -9.96 6.61 -4.11
C VAL A 48 -9.11 6.29 -5.32
N PHE A 49 -8.57 7.33 -5.96
CA PHE A 49 -7.66 7.16 -7.09
C PHE A 49 -6.42 6.38 -6.64
N ASP A 50 -6.03 5.39 -7.43
CA ASP A 50 -4.86 4.57 -7.18
C ASP A 50 -3.89 4.67 -8.35
N PRO A 51 -2.74 5.36 -8.17
CA PRO A 51 -1.74 5.51 -9.21
C PRO A 51 -1.25 4.18 -9.80
N ALA A 52 -1.23 3.09 -9.01
CA ALA A 52 -0.77 1.78 -9.47
C ALA A 52 -1.69 1.16 -10.55
N LEU A 53 -2.91 1.69 -10.67
CA LEU A 53 -3.95 1.24 -11.58
C LEU A 53 -4.15 2.20 -12.77
N LYS A 54 -3.25 3.18 -13.00
CA LYS A 54 -3.36 4.20 -14.06
C LYS A 54 -3.52 3.68 -15.50
N HIS A 55 -3.20 2.40 -15.73
CA HIS A 55 -3.49 1.76 -17.01
C HIS A 55 -4.99 1.55 -17.27
N HIS A 56 -5.83 1.74 -16.25
CA HIS A 56 -7.29 1.84 -16.36
C HIS A 56 -7.75 3.30 -16.45
N GLN A 57 -8.76 3.57 -17.29
CA GLN A 57 -9.43 4.88 -17.34
C GLN A 57 -10.06 5.27 -16.00
N ASN A 58 -10.58 4.28 -15.25
CA ASN A 58 -11.15 4.47 -13.92
C ASN A 58 -10.29 3.74 -12.87
N ALA A 59 -9.06 4.22 -12.69
CA ALA A 59 -8.05 3.72 -11.76
C ALA A 59 -8.42 3.97 -10.28
N TYR A 60 -9.46 3.30 -9.80
CA TYR A 60 -9.97 3.44 -8.44
C TYR A 60 -9.81 2.16 -7.63
N ARG A 61 -9.48 2.33 -6.35
CA ARG A 61 -9.72 1.34 -5.29
C ARG A 61 -10.87 1.80 -4.40
N ALA A 62 -11.44 0.87 -3.64
CA ALA A 62 -12.40 1.21 -2.60
C ALA A 62 -11.66 1.60 -1.30
N THR A 63 -12.18 2.58 -0.56
CA THR A 63 -11.78 2.79 0.85
C THR A 63 -12.19 1.61 1.71
N ASP A 64 -11.60 1.53 2.90
CA ASP A 64 -12.21 0.78 3.99
C ASP A 64 -13.67 1.25 4.21
N PRO A 65 -14.60 0.34 4.56
CA PRO A 65 -15.99 0.64 4.83
C PRO A 65 -16.11 1.56 6.05
N ARG A 66 -16.96 2.58 5.89
CA ARG A 66 -17.44 3.41 6.99
C ARG A 66 -18.78 2.88 7.48
N PHE A 67 -18.96 3.01 8.79
CA PHE A 67 -20.12 2.54 9.53
C PHE A 67 -20.78 3.71 10.25
N THR A 68 -22.10 3.70 10.33
CA THR A 68 -22.84 4.67 11.16
C THR A 68 -22.58 4.44 12.65
N ASP A 69 -22.40 3.18 13.07
CA ASP A 69 -22.03 2.81 14.44
C ASP A 69 -20.50 2.77 14.62
N PRO A 70 -19.91 3.63 15.47
CA PRO A 70 -18.47 3.65 15.73
C PRO A 70 -17.94 2.32 16.30
N THR A 71 -18.72 1.64 17.16
CA THR A 71 -18.31 0.38 17.81
C THR A 71 -18.15 -0.73 16.77
N ARG A 72 -19.07 -0.77 15.80
CA ARG A 72 -19.01 -1.69 14.66
C ARG A 72 -17.80 -1.39 13.77
N GLY A 73 -17.49 -0.12 13.57
CA GLY A 73 -16.27 0.30 12.85
C GLY A 73 -14.98 -0.13 13.56
N GLU A 74 -14.92 -0.03 14.88
CA GLU A 74 -13.79 -0.52 15.69
C GLU A 74 -13.64 -2.03 15.62
N ALA A 75 -14.75 -2.78 15.77
CA ALA A 75 -14.76 -4.23 15.64
C ALA A 75 -14.33 -4.68 14.24
N TRP A 76 -14.77 -3.98 13.19
CA TRP A 76 -14.35 -4.25 11.81
C TRP A 76 -12.85 -4.00 11.60
N ARG A 77 -12.31 -2.88 12.10
CA ARG A 77 -10.87 -2.59 12.02
C ARG A 77 -10.04 -3.62 12.78
N ALA A 78 -10.49 -4.06 13.96
CA ALA A 78 -9.84 -5.12 14.71
C ALA A 78 -9.80 -6.44 13.92
N ALA A 79 -10.93 -6.85 13.31
CA ALA A 79 -11.00 -8.04 12.46
C ALA A 79 -10.10 -7.91 11.21
N ARG A 80 -10.04 -6.73 10.59
CA ARG A 80 -9.13 -6.45 9.47
C ARG A 80 -7.66 -6.58 9.86
N ARG A 81 -7.24 -6.00 10.99
CA ARG A 81 -5.87 -6.14 11.50
C ARG A 81 -5.53 -7.61 11.74
N ARG A 82 -6.46 -8.37 12.33
CA ARG A 82 -6.28 -9.81 12.51
C ARG A 82 -6.16 -10.55 11.17
N ALA A 83 -6.91 -10.16 10.14
CA ALA A 83 -6.78 -10.71 8.79
C ALA A 83 -5.39 -10.42 8.18
N LEU A 84 -4.89 -9.18 8.33
CA LEU A 84 -3.53 -8.80 7.90
C LEU A 84 -2.47 -9.64 8.63
N ASP A 85 -2.58 -9.77 9.96
CA ASP A 85 -1.65 -10.56 10.78
C ASP A 85 -1.63 -12.03 10.35
N LEU A 86 -2.79 -12.63 10.08
CA LEU A 86 -2.88 -14.01 9.58
C LEU A 86 -2.18 -14.17 8.21
N VAL A 87 -2.31 -13.19 7.32
CA VAL A 87 -1.61 -13.23 6.02
C VAL A 87 -0.10 -13.10 6.21
N LEU A 88 0.35 -12.20 7.09
CA LEU A 88 1.77 -12.02 7.41
C LEU A 88 2.38 -13.25 8.09
N GLU A 89 1.69 -13.85 9.06
CA GLU A 89 2.09 -15.11 9.71
C GLU A 89 2.17 -16.24 8.68
N ALA A 90 1.18 -16.34 7.79
CA ALA A 90 1.21 -17.32 6.70
C ALA A 90 2.37 -17.12 5.72
N ILE A 91 2.77 -15.87 5.44
CA ILE A 91 3.94 -15.56 4.62
C ILE A 91 5.23 -15.93 5.37
N ALA A 92 5.34 -15.56 6.63
CA ALA A 92 6.51 -15.83 7.48
C ALA A 92 6.80 -17.34 7.58
N ASP A 93 5.76 -18.17 7.69
CA ASP A 93 5.87 -19.63 7.75
C ASP A 93 5.91 -20.30 6.36
N SER A 94 5.89 -19.52 5.28
CA SER A 94 5.88 -20.04 3.91
C SER A 94 7.30 -20.25 3.35
N PRO A 95 7.47 -21.08 2.30
CA PRO A 95 8.74 -21.18 1.59
C PRO A 95 9.10 -19.90 0.80
N TRP A 96 8.26 -18.88 0.82
CA TRP A 96 8.43 -17.63 0.09
C TRP A 96 9.00 -16.50 0.95
N VAL A 97 9.14 -16.68 2.26
CA VAL A 97 9.58 -15.61 3.18
C VAL A 97 10.90 -14.96 2.77
N ASP A 98 11.87 -15.76 2.31
CA ASP A 98 13.19 -15.25 1.87
C ASP A 98 13.15 -14.57 0.50
N ALA A 99 12.05 -14.71 -0.24
CA ALA A 99 11.84 -14.09 -1.55
C ALA A 99 11.00 -12.80 -1.47
N LEU A 100 10.55 -12.41 -0.28
CA LEU A 100 9.62 -11.30 -0.08
C LEU A 100 10.18 -10.33 0.95
N VAL A 101 10.49 -9.13 0.50
CA VAL A 101 10.93 -8.03 1.37
C VAL A 101 9.77 -7.09 1.59
N LEU A 102 9.23 -7.11 2.81
CA LEU A 102 8.15 -6.22 3.23
C LEU A 102 8.63 -4.76 3.18
N ARG A 103 7.77 -3.87 2.71
CA ARG A 103 7.96 -2.41 2.72
C ARG A 103 6.64 -1.73 3.09
N GLY A 104 6.66 -0.40 3.07
CA GLY A 104 5.44 0.39 3.13
C GLY A 104 4.82 0.46 4.53
N SER A 105 3.50 0.60 4.56
CA SER A 105 2.78 1.13 5.73
C SER A 105 2.74 0.21 6.95
N VAL A 106 2.89 -1.10 6.76
CA VAL A 106 2.93 -2.07 7.86
C VAL A 106 4.12 -1.86 8.76
N LEU A 107 5.30 -1.55 8.19
CA LEU A 107 6.52 -1.33 8.95
C LEU A 107 6.43 -0.08 9.82
N MET A 108 5.66 0.93 9.38
CA MET A 108 5.39 2.12 10.19
C MET A 108 4.75 1.75 11.52
N SER A 109 3.83 0.78 11.54
CA SER A 109 3.20 0.32 12.79
C SER A 109 4.20 -0.36 13.73
N ALA A 110 5.16 -1.13 13.19
CA ALA A 110 6.21 -1.77 13.99
C ALA A 110 7.16 -0.73 14.62
N TRP A 111 7.47 0.35 13.91
CA TRP A 111 8.43 1.36 14.37
C TRP A 111 7.81 2.46 15.23
N PHE A 112 6.56 2.86 14.94
CA PHE A 112 5.93 4.06 15.52
C PHE A 112 4.66 3.77 16.34
N GLY A 113 4.16 2.54 16.37
CA GLY A 113 2.98 2.16 17.16
C GLY A 113 1.79 3.07 16.89
N ASP A 114 1.23 3.68 17.92
CA ASP A 114 0.05 4.56 17.84
C ASP A 114 0.25 5.82 17.00
N ALA A 115 1.50 6.24 16.77
CA ALA A 115 1.80 7.35 15.88
C ALA A 115 1.73 6.95 14.41
N ALA A 116 1.79 5.65 14.08
CA ALA A 116 1.57 5.20 12.72
C ALA A 116 0.09 5.33 12.35
N ARG A 117 -0.16 5.62 11.07
CA ARG A 117 -1.49 5.43 10.49
C ARG A 117 -1.80 3.94 10.34
N GLU A 118 -3.08 3.60 10.20
CA GLU A 118 -3.48 2.21 9.95
C GLU A 118 -2.85 1.70 8.64
N PRO A 119 -2.27 0.49 8.62
CA PRO A 119 -1.73 -0.11 7.40
C PRO A 119 -2.81 -0.32 6.34
N GLY A 120 -2.56 0.11 5.11
CA GLY A 120 -3.52 0.02 4.00
C GLY A 120 -3.47 -1.31 3.25
N ASP A 121 -2.27 -1.82 3.08
CA ASP A 121 -1.88 -2.93 2.20
C ASP A 121 -0.60 -3.59 2.73
N LEU A 122 -0.28 -4.77 2.20
CA LEU A 122 1.00 -5.44 2.38
C LEU A 122 1.83 -5.25 1.11
N ASP A 123 2.85 -4.39 1.15
CA ASP A 123 3.74 -4.14 0.01
C ASP A 123 5.00 -4.99 0.10
N PHE A 124 5.34 -5.69 -0.97
CA PHE A 124 6.54 -6.52 -1.06
C PHE A 124 7.38 -6.18 -2.29
N VAL A 125 8.70 -6.14 -2.10
CA VAL A 125 9.65 -6.32 -3.20
C VAL A 125 9.97 -7.80 -3.31
N VAL A 126 9.80 -8.36 -4.50
CA VAL A 126 10.14 -9.75 -4.80
C VAL A 126 11.62 -9.84 -5.12
N VAL A 127 12.34 -10.68 -4.38
CA VAL A 127 13.78 -10.89 -4.52
C VAL A 127 14.11 -12.33 -4.94
N PRO A 128 15.23 -12.56 -5.65
CA PRO A 128 16.13 -11.56 -6.22
C PRO A 128 15.48 -10.78 -7.37
N HIS A 129 16.01 -9.61 -7.70
CA HIS A 129 15.55 -8.75 -8.83
C HIS A 129 15.51 -9.45 -10.20
N THR A 130 16.07 -10.65 -10.33
CA THR A 130 15.98 -11.48 -11.54
C THR A 130 14.72 -12.35 -11.58
N TRP A 131 13.92 -12.36 -10.50
CA TRP A 131 12.60 -12.99 -10.49
C TRP A 131 11.63 -12.08 -11.23
N ARG A 132 11.30 -12.49 -12.46
CA ARG A 132 10.39 -11.76 -13.35
C ARG A 132 8.92 -12.02 -13.03
N ILE A 133 8.08 -11.03 -13.30
CA ILE A 133 6.62 -11.13 -13.12
C ILE A 133 5.96 -12.29 -13.89
N ASP A 134 6.53 -12.67 -15.03
CA ASP A 134 6.05 -13.72 -15.93
C ASP A 134 6.61 -15.12 -15.62
N ASP A 135 7.43 -15.24 -14.57
CA ASP A 135 7.94 -16.53 -14.11
C ASP A 135 6.82 -17.38 -13.51
N GLY A 136 6.74 -18.66 -13.88
CA GLY A 136 5.76 -19.59 -13.31
C GLY A 136 5.88 -19.78 -11.79
N ARG A 137 7.00 -19.38 -11.17
CA ARG A 137 7.13 -19.27 -9.71
C ARG A 137 6.17 -18.24 -9.11
N THR A 138 5.87 -17.16 -9.83
CA THR A 138 4.98 -16.08 -9.37
C THR A 138 3.57 -16.58 -9.09
N GLU A 139 2.98 -17.34 -10.02
CA GLU A 139 1.63 -17.91 -9.82
C GLU A 139 1.59 -18.89 -8.65
N ARG A 140 2.64 -19.72 -8.49
CA ARG A 140 2.77 -20.64 -7.35
C ARG A 140 2.93 -19.91 -6.02
N MET A 141 3.64 -18.79 -6.02
CA MET A 141 3.81 -17.94 -4.84
C MET A 141 2.47 -17.35 -4.42
N LEU A 142 1.76 -16.69 -5.32
CA LEU A 142 0.46 -16.07 -5.02
C LEU A 142 -0.57 -17.09 -4.55
N ALA A 143 -0.72 -18.22 -5.26
CA ALA A 143 -1.63 -19.29 -4.86
C ALA A 143 -1.22 -19.95 -3.54
N GLY A 144 0.09 -20.10 -3.31
CA GLY A 144 0.65 -20.65 -2.08
C GLY A 144 0.36 -19.77 -0.86
N ILE A 145 0.57 -18.45 -0.98
CA ILE A 145 0.26 -17.47 0.07
C ILE A 145 -1.23 -17.47 0.38
N ALA A 146 -2.09 -17.41 -0.64
CA ALA A 146 -3.54 -17.45 -0.46
C ALA A 146 -3.99 -18.74 0.27
N GLY A 147 -3.47 -19.89 -0.16
CA GLY A 147 -3.76 -21.19 0.46
C GLY A 147 -3.27 -21.31 1.90
N ALA A 148 -2.05 -20.83 2.19
CA ALA A 148 -1.47 -20.83 3.53
C ALA A 148 -2.27 -19.93 4.48
N ALA A 149 -2.64 -18.72 4.03
CA ALA A 149 -3.44 -17.80 4.82
C ALA A 149 -4.82 -18.38 5.16
N GLN A 150 -5.49 -19.03 4.20
CA GLN A 150 -6.74 -19.74 4.47
C GLN A 150 -6.53 -20.89 5.47
N ALA A 151 -5.52 -21.75 5.27
CA ALA A 151 -5.29 -22.88 6.15
C ALA A 151 -4.98 -22.45 7.60
N LEU A 152 -4.21 -21.37 7.76
CA LEU A 152 -3.91 -20.80 9.07
C LEU A 152 -5.16 -20.22 9.73
N ALA A 153 -5.98 -19.46 8.99
CA ALA A 153 -7.25 -18.94 9.49
C ALA A 153 -8.18 -20.09 9.95
N ASP A 154 -8.33 -21.13 9.13
CA ASP A 154 -9.14 -22.32 9.44
C ASP A 154 -8.66 -23.03 10.72
N ALA A 155 -7.34 -23.11 10.93
CA ALA A 155 -6.74 -23.72 12.12
C ALA A 155 -6.95 -22.89 13.40
N ARG A 156 -7.00 -21.55 13.29
CA ARG A 156 -7.22 -20.63 14.42
C ARG A 156 -8.69 -20.49 14.81
N GLY A 157 -9.62 -20.88 13.93
CA GLY A 157 -11.06 -20.94 14.22
C GLY A 157 -11.88 -19.88 13.49
N ARG A 158 -13.08 -19.58 14.02
CA ARG A 158 -14.13 -18.85 13.27
C ARG A 158 -14.13 -17.33 13.45
N GLU A 159 -13.13 -16.75 14.12
CA GLU A 159 -13.10 -15.31 14.36
C GLU A 159 -12.88 -14.53 13.06
N VAL A 160 -11.85 -14.89 12.30
CA VAL A 160 -11.56 -14.33 10.98
C VAL A 160 -11.26 -15.46 10.02
N GLY A 161 -12.03 -15.57 8.95
CA GLY A 161 -11.79 -16.49 7.83
C GLY A 161 -11.14 -15.77 6.65
N ILE A 162 -10.33 -16.48 5.87
CA ILE A 162 -9.71 -16.01 4.62
C ILE A 162 -10.11 -16.96 3.48
N SER A 163 -10.40 -16.43 2.29
CA SER A 163 -10.81 -17.22 1.13
C SER A 163 -9.76 -17.22 0.03
N ALA A 164 -8.99 -18.29 -0.09
CA ALA A 164 -8.02 -18.46 -1.17
C ALA A 164 -8.70 -18.54 -2.55
N ARG A 165 -9.85 -19.22 -2.63
CA ARG A 165 -10.63 -19.32 -3.88
C ARG A 165 -11.22 -17.99 -4.33
N GLY A 166 -11.42 -17.07 -3.40
CA GLY A 166 -11.91 -15.72 -3.68
C GLY A 166 -10.81 -14.73 -4.06
N ALA A 167 -9.53 -15.16 -4.05
CA ALA A 167 -8.42 -14.31 -4.41
C ALA A 167 -8.58 -13.75 -5.84
N VAL A 168 -8.44 -12.44 -5.97
CA VAL A 168 -8.39 -11.77 -7.28
C VAL A 168 -7.00 -11.19 -7.47
N VAL A 169 -6.39 -11.47 -8.62
CA VAL A 169 -5.05 -11.00 -8.99
C VAL A 169 -5.16 -10.12 -10.22
N GLU A 170 -4.41 -9.03 -10.24
CA GLU A 170 -4.34 -8.08 -11.34
C GLU A 170 -2.91 -7.55 -11.48
N ASP A 171 -2.54 -7.19 -12.71
CA ASP A 171 -1.27 -6.51 -12.95
C ASP A 171 -1.41 -5.07 -12.49
N ILE A 172 -0.39 -4.56 -11.81
CA ILE A 172 -0.31 -3.16 -11.37
C ILE A 172 1.03 -2.60 -11.80
N TRP A 173 1.07 -1.31 -12.13
CA TRP A 173 2.32 -0.60 -12.37
C TRP A 173 2.57 0.36 -11.24
N THR A 174 3.34 -0.10 -10.25
CA THR A 174 3.70 0.69 -9.09
C THR A 174 4.49 1.91 -9.55
N TYR A 175 3.80 3.07 -9.55
CA TYR A 175 4.31 4.38 -9.96
C TYR A 175 4.86 4.43 -11.40
N ASP A 176 4.20 3.73 -12.35
CA ASP A 176 4.57 3.69 -13.77
C ASP A 176 6.00 3.15 -14.06
N ARG A 177 6.64 2.52 -13.06
CA ARG A 177 8.08 2.18 -13.06
C ARG A 177 8.39 0.72 -13.30
N VAL A 178 7.88 -0.11 -12.40
CA VAL A 178 8.33 -1.50 -12.24
C VAL A 178 7.14 -2.43 -12.28
N PRO A 179 7.35 -3.65 -12.81
CA PRO A 179 6.25 -4.55 -12.97
C PRO A 179 5.71 -5.03 -11.64
N GLY A 180 4.38 -5.05 -11.47
CA GLY A 180 3.76 -5.48 -10.22
C GLY A 180 2.53 -6.37 -10.39
N ARG A 181 2.23 -7.12 -9.33
CA ARG A 181 0.98 -7.89 -9.17
C ARG A 181 0.30 -7.45 -7.89
N ARG A 182 -0.98 -7.11 -7.97
CA ARG A 182 -1.85 -6.95 -6.81
C ARG A 182 -2.68 -8.21 -6.62
N MET A 183 -2.72 -8.71 -5.40
CA MET A 183 -3.65 -9.75 -4.97
C MET A 183 -4.56 -9.17 -3.88
N VAL A 184 -5.88 -9.31 -4.05
CA VAL A 184 -6.85 -9.04 -2.98
C VAL A 184 -7.41 -10.35 -2.47
N LEU A 185 -7.21 -10.62 -1.17
CA LEU A 185 -7.71 -11.80 -0.48
C LEU A 185 -8.96 -11.45 0.34
N PRO A 186 -10.14 -12.01 0.00
CA PRO A 186 -11.34 -11.79 0.80
C PRO A 186 -11.20 -12.40 2.19
N TRP A 187 -11.64 -11.65 3.19
CA TRP A 187 -11.78 -12.12 4.56
C TRP A 187 -13.20 -11.86 5.09
N GLY A 188 -13.58 -12.58 6.13
CA GLY A 188 -14.86 -12.40 6.80
C GLY A 188 -14.77 -12.68 8.29
N SER A 189 -15.68 -12.05 9.07
CA SER A 189 -15.84 -12.27 10.50
C SER A 189 -17.33 -12.36 10.83
N PRO A 190 -17.78 -13.28 11.70
CA PRO A 190 -19.19 -13.37 12.10
C PRO A 190 -19.76 -12.02 12.57
N GLY A 191 -20.90 -11.63 12.04
CA GLY A 191 -21.62 -10.40 12.46
C GLY A 191 -21.07 -9.08 11.89
N LEU A 192 -19.94 -9.11 11.20
CA LEU A 192 -19.33 -7.97 10.52
C LEU A 192 -19.42 -8.16 9.00
N PRO A 193 -19.54 -7.09 8.22
CA PRO A 193 -19.27 -7.23 6.81
C PRO A 193 -17.79 -7.55 6.63
N GLY A 194 -17.46 -8.43 5.68
CA GLY A 194 -16.08 -8.83 5.43
C GLY A 194 -15.23 -7.70 4.86
N GLY A 195 -14.13 -8.07 4.23
CA GLY A 195 -13.26 -7.12 3.55
C GLY A 195 -12.24 -7.83 2.67
N HIS A 196 -11.20 -7.09 2.31
CA HIS A 196 -10.10 -7.62 1.53
C HIS A 196 -8.78 -7.26 2.21
N VAL A 197 -7.84 -8.19 2.22
CA VAL A 197 -6.42 -7.89 2.45
C VAL A 197 -5.80 -7.68 1.07
N GLN A 198 -5.24 -6.50 0.85
CA GLN A 198 -4.50 -6.19 -0.37
C GLN A 198 -3.02 -6.51 -0.16
N LEU A 199 -2.44 -7.22 -1.12
CA LEU A 199 -1.01 -7.51 -1.21
C LEU A 199 -0.49 -7.03 -2.56
N ASP A 200 0.53 -6.20 -2.54
CA ASP A 200 1.18 -5.67 -3.74
C ASP A 200 2.60 -6.23 -3.82
N PHE A 201 2.94 -6.83 -4.95
CA PHE A 201 4.22 -7.44 -5.22
C PHE A 201 4.89 -6.70 -6.37
N VAL A 202 6.06 -6.12 -6.10
CA VAL A 202 6.89 -5.46 -7.10
C VAL A 202 8.01 -6.38 -7.52
N PHE A 203 8.21 -6.52 -8.83
CA PHE A 203 9.22 -7.36 -9.46
C PHE A 203 10.30 -6.49 -10.11
N ASP A 204 11.44 -7.10 -10.44
CA ASP A 204 12.59 -6.47 -11.11
C ASP A 204 13.26 -5.29 -10.36
N GLU A 205 12.74 -4.89 -9.20
CA GLU A 205 13.32 -3.83 -8.37
C GLU A 205 14.60 -4.31 -7.67
N ARG A 206 15.67 -3.50 -7.76
CA ARG A 206 16.94 -3.74 -7.07
C ARG A 206 16.91 -3.05 -5.72
N LEU A 207 17.17 -3.80 -4.66
CA LEU A 207 17.35 -3.23 -3.33
C LEU A 207 18.75 -2.61 -3.21
N PRO A 208 18.87 -1.35 -2.74
CA PRO A 208 20.16 -0.67 -2.55
C PRO A 208 20.95 -1.20 -1.34
N GLU A 209 20.27 -1.87 -0.42
CA GLU A 209 20.85 -2.52 0.76
C GLU A 209 20.11 -3.84 1.03
N ASP A 210 20.75 -4.72 1.79
CA ASP A 210 20.15 -6.00 2.16
C ASP A 210 18.95 -5.80 3.09
N PRO A 211 17.89 -6.62 2.96
CA PRO A 211 16.76 -6.57 3.89
C PRO A 211 17.16 -7.07 5.28
N GLU A 212 16.45 -6.62 6.30
CA GLU A 212 16.64 -7.03 7.68
C GLU A 212 15.40 -7.75 8.23
N PRO A 213 15.57 -8.76 9.12
CA PRO A 213 14.44 -9.40 9.77
C PRO A 213 13.76 -8.42 10.75
N VAL A 214 12.45 -8.28 10.63
CA VAL A 214 11.63 -7.43 11.52
C VAL A 214 10.50 -8.26 12.12
N GLU A 215 10.36 -8.19 13.45
CA GLU A 215 9.21 -8.72 14.17
C GLU A 215 8.06 -7.69 14.11
N LEU A 216 6.93 -8.12 13.57
CA LEU A 216 5.72 -7.30 13.42
C LEU A 216 4.86 -7.36 14.69
N PRO A 217 3.93 -6.40 14.91
CA PRO A 217 3.06 -6.40 16.10
C PRO A 217 2.27 -7.70 16.32
N GLY A 218 1.94 -8.43 15.25
CA GLY A 218 1.28 -9.74 15.29
C GLY A 218 2.20 -10.92 15.64
N GLY A 219 3.51 -10.69 15.82
CA GLY A 219 4.53 -11.70 16.16
C GLY A 219 5.19 -12.40 14.96
N ALA A 220 4.74 -12.12 13.73
CA ALA A 220 5.38 -12.64 12.53
C ALA A 220 6.76 -11.98 12.33
N ILE A 221 7.77 -12.76 11.94
CA ILE A 221 9.10 -12.26 11.57
C ILE A 221 9.24 -12.38 10.05
N VAL A 222 9.51 -11.27 9.39
CA VAL A 222 9.66 -11.20 7.92
C VAL A 222 10.93 -10.44 7.54
N GLN A 223 11.44 -10.68 6.33
CA GLN A 223 12.45 -9.81 5.74
C GLN A 223 11.80 -8.47 5.37
N ALA A 224 12.43 -7.36 5.72
CA ALA A 224 11.86 -6.04 5.53
C ALA A 224 12.91 -5.00 5.13
N ALA A 225 12.45 -3.94 4.48
CA ALA A 225 13.27 -2.75 4.26
C ALA A 225 13.56 -2.04 5.59
N THR A 226 14.73 -1.44 5.70
CA THR A 226 15.08 -0.63 6.88
C THR A 226 14.23 0.65 6.94
N PRO A 227 14.15 1.33 8.10
CA PRO A 227 13.56 2.66 8.20
C PRO A 227 14.22 3.67 7.26
N GLU A 228 15.55 3.57 7.07
CA GLU A 228 16.32 4.49 6.24
C GLU A 228 15.96 4.34 4.76
N LEU A 229 15.91 3.09 4.27
CA LEU A 229 15.47 2.80 2.90
C LEU A 229 14.00 3.18 2.68
N SER A 230 13.15 2.94 3.67
CA SER A 230 11.74 3.37 3.62
C SER A 230 11.63 4.88 3.45
N LEU A 231 12.46 5.66 4.16
CA LEU A 231 12.49 7.12 4.02
C LEU A 231 13.00 7.54 2.64
N ALA A 232 14.07 6.92 2.15
CA ALA A 232 14.61 7.21 0.82
C ALA A 232 13.56 6.98 -0.29
N TRP A 233 12.79 5.89 -0.22
CA TRP A 233 11.68 5.65 -1.14
C TRP A 233 10.55 6.66 -1.01
N LYS A 234 10.19 7.07 0.22
CA LYS A 234 9.16 8.10 0.43
C LYS A 234 9.57 9.43 -0.20
N LEU A 235 10.83 9.84 -0.07
CA LEU A 235 11.35 11.04 -0.72
C LEU A 235 11.35 10.89 -2.24
N MET A 236 11.77 9.74 -2.77
CA MET A 236 11.73 9.46 -4.20
C MET A 236 10.30 9.56 -4.78
N TRP A 237 9.31 9.02 -4.08
CA TRP A 237 7.90 9.13 -4.48
C TRP A 237 7.41 10.57 -4.43
N LEU A 238 7.69 11.30 -3.34
CA LEU A 238 7.30 12.70 -3.23
C LEU A 238 7.90 13.57 -4.35
N ILE A 239 9.16 13.31 -4.72
CA ILE A 239 9.88 14.09 -5.73
C ILE A 239 9.40 13.78 -7.16
N ASN A 240 9.16 12.50 -7.49
CA ASN A 240 8.93 12.09 -8.88
C ASN A 240 7.46 11.83 -9.22
N ASP A 241 6.61 11.55 -8.24
CA ASP A 241 5.20 11.28 -8.54
C ASP A 241 4.47 12.57 -8.90
N MET A 242 3.88 12.59 -10.09
CA MET A 242 2.99 13.67 -10.55
C MET A 242 1.82 13.96 -9.58
N HIS A 243 1.49 13.00 -8.71
CA HIS A 243 0.45 13.10 -7.69
C HIS A 243 1.00 12.71 -6.31
N GLY A 244 1.90 13.52 -5.75
CA GLY A 244 2.48 13.29 -4.42
C GLY A 244 1.38 13.09 -3.36
N GLN A 245 1.40 11.96 -2.66
CA GLN A 245 0.31 11.57 -1.75
C GLN A 245 0.56 12.05 -0.32
N GLY A 246 -0.47 12.59 0.35
CA GLY A 246 -0.37 13.04 1.75
C GLY A 246 0.08 11.96 2.74
N LYS A 247 -0.27 10.68 2.48
CA LYS A 247 0.20 9.53 3.27
C LYS A 247 1.71 9.36 3.23
N ASP A 248 2.34 9.67 2.09
CA ASP A 248 3.78 9.51 1.90
C ASP A 248 4.55 10.64 2.58
N LEU A 249 4.01 11.87 2.55
CA LEU A 249 4.51 12.98 3.37
C LEU A 249 4.41 12.68 4.86
N TYR A 250 3.26 12.17 5.32
CA TYR A 250 3.07 11.80 6.72
C TYR A 250 4.09 10.75 7.18
N ASP A 251 4.22 9.65 6.43
CA ASP A 251 5.16 8.57 6.76
C ASP A 251 6.62 9.06 6.71
N ALA A 252 6.98 9.90 5.73
CA ALA A 252 8.32 10.47 5.59
C ALA A 252 8.71 11.34 6.79
N VAL A 253 7.78 12.14 7.33
CA VAL A 253 8.05 12.97 8.52
C VAL A 253 8.38 12.08 9.73
N LEU A 254 7.55 11.06 9.99
CA LEU A 254 7.79 10.14 11.12
C LEU A 254 9.15 9.45 11.00
N LEU A 255 9.50 8.99 9.80
CA LEU A 255 10.80 8.38 9.53
C LEU A 255 11.95 9.36 9.72
N ALA A 256 11.90 10.54 9.10
CA ALA A 256 12.99 11.51 9.11
C ALA A 256 13.28 12.09 10.50
N GLU A 257 12.27 12.24 11.34
CA GLU A 257 12.46 12.76 12.70
C GLU A 257 13.15 11.76 13.64
N ARG A 258 13.19 10.46 13.29
CA ARG A 258 13.75 9.41 14.14
C ARG A 258 14.95 8.68 13.54
N HIS A 259 15.02 8.60 12.21
CA HIS A 259 16.01 7.84 11.48
C HIS A 259 16.77 8.76 10.53
N PRO A 260 18.08 8.99 10.75
CA PRO A 260 18.87 9.83 9.86
C PRO A 260 19.00 9.15 8.50
N LEU A 261 18.83 9.94 7.43
CA LEU A 261 19.04 9.49 6.06
C LEU A 261 20.44 9.85 5.59
N ARG A 262 21.21 8.85 5.14
CA ARG A 262 22.47 9.04 4.44
C ARG A 262 22.22 9.51 3.01
N ARG A 263 23.01 10.50 2.60
CA ARG A 263 22.95 11.05 1.23
C ARG A 263 23.20 9.95 0.19
N GLU A 264 24.13 9.06 0.48
CA GLU A 264 24.56 7.99 -0.42
C GLU A 264 23.40 7.01 -0.70
N LEU A 265 22.64 6.63 0.34
CA LEU A 265 21.49 5.74 0.17
C LEU A 265 20.38 6.41 -0.64
N LEU A 266 20.10 7.69 -0.38
CA LEU A 266 19.12 8.45 -1.17
C LEU A 266 19.51 8.45 -2.66
N HIS A 267 20.75 8.81 -2.99
CA HIS A 267 21.21 8.82 -4.37
C HIS A 267 21.22 7.43 -5.01
N GLU A 268 21.56 6.39 -4.24
CA GLU A 268 21.55 5.02 -4.75
C GLU A 268 20.13 4.55 -5.11
N VAL A 269 19.11 4.92 -4.31
CA VAL A 269 17.70 4.65 -4.62
C VAL A 269 17.29 5.30 -5.95
N PHE A 270 17.66 6.57 -6.17
CA PHE A 270 17.40 7.26 -7.42
C PHE A 270 18.17 6.66 -8.60
N ARG A 271 19.46 6.34 -8.40
CA ARG A 271 20.30 5.71 -9.42
C ARG A 271 19.78 4.34 -9.85
N LEU A 272 19.36 3.50 -8.91
CA LEU A 272 18.85 2.16 -9.19
C LEU A 272 17.46 2.18 -9.84
N SER A 273 16.64 3.16 -9.50
CA SER A 273 15.34 3.35 -10.15
C SER A 273 15.42 4.04 -11.51
N GLY A 274 16.47 4.84 -11.76
CA GLY A 274 16.59 5.64 -12.97
C GLY A 274 15.75 6.92 -12.95
N GLU A 275 15.16 7.26 -11.81
CA GLU A 275 14.14 8.32 -11.67
C GLU A 275 14.75 9.65 -11.25
N TRP A 276 15.74 10.14 -11.98
CA TRP A 276 16.29 11.47 -11.70
C TRP A 276 15.25 12.55 -12.05
N PRO A 277 14.99 13.52 -11.14
CA PRO A 277 13.98 14.56 -11.33
C PRO A 277 14.25 15.46 -12.56
N HIS A 278 15.50 15.56 -12.99
CA HIS A 278 15.88 16.34 -14.17
C HIS A 278 16.77 15.53 -15.12
N PRO A 279 16.59 15.66 -16.45
CA PRO A 279 17.50 15.05 -17.41
C PRO A 279 18.95 15.48 -17.15
N TYR A 280 19.86 14.51 -17.15
CA TYR A 280 21.32 14.70 -16.98
C TYR A 280 21.78 15.19 -15.59
N ARG A 281 20.92 15.25 -14.57
CA ARG A 281 21.31 15.48 -13.18
C ARG A 281 21.31 14.16 -12.42
N GLU A 282 22.47 13.73 -11.93
CA GLU A 282 22.61 12.52 -11.09
C GLU A 282 22.77 12.87 -9.62
N GLU A 283 22.02 13.88 -9.18
CA GLU A 283 22.06 14.41 -7.82
C GLU A 283 20.67 14.88 -7.39
N ILE A 284 20.32 14.58 -6.13
CA ILE A 284 19.14 15.08 -5.44
C ILE A 284 19.56 16.21 -4.52
N LEU A 285 18.88 17.33 -4.67
CA LEU A 285 19.11 18.56 -3.93
C LEU A 285 17.98 18.78 -2.93
N LEU A 286 18.26 19.56 -1.89
CA LEU A 286 17.23 19.93 -0.91
C LEU A 286 16.06 20.68 -1.56
N GLU A 287 16.34 21.46 -2.62
CA GLU A 287 15.31 22.16 -3.39
C GLU A 287 14.28 21.22 -4.01
N ASP A 288 14.68 20.00 -4.40
CA ASP A 288 13.76 19.00 -4.94
C ASP A 288 12.73 18.57 -3.90
N VAL A 289 13.18 18.38 -2.65
CA VAL A 289 12.28 18.05 -1.53
C VAL A 289 11.36 19.24 -1.22
N VAL A 290 11.91 20.46 -1.19
CA VAL A 290 11.13 21.69 -0.92
C VAL A 290 10.06 21.92 -1.97
N GLU A 291 10.37 21.69 -3.25
CA GLU A 291 9.42 21.77 -4.35
C GLU A 291 8.34 20.68 -4.20
N ALA A 292 8.76 19.43 -4.04
CA ALA A 292 7.87 18.27 -3.93
C ALA A 292 6.79 18.42 -2.85
N VAL A 293 7.17 18.83 -1.63
CA VAL A 293 6.21 18.98 -0.52
C VAL A 293 5.19 20.09 -0.76
N GLY A 294 5.46 21.03 -1.68
CA GLY A 294 4.55 22.10 -2.07
C GLY A 294 3.37 21.63 -2.93
N TYR A 295 3.46 20.45 -3.54
CA TYR A 295 2.45 19.91 -4.47
C TYR A 295 1.72 18.67 -3.96
N VAL A 296 1.93 18.30 -2.69
CA VAL A 296 1.30 17.11 -2.08
C VAL A 296 -0.22 17.28 -2.00
N GLU A 297 -0.96 16.29 -2.48
CA GLU A 297 -2.43 16.20 -2.42
C GLU A 297 -2.89 15.80 -1.01
N TRP A 298 -2.80 16.73 -0.06
CA TRP A 298 -3.14 16.49 1.36
C TRP A 298 -4.62 16.12 1.58
N ASP A 299 -5.54 16.67 0.78
CA ASP A 299 -6.98 16.46 0.91
C ASP A 299 -7.39 14.97 0.79
N HIS A 300 -6.65 14.20 -0.02
CA HIS A 300 -6.84 12.75 -0.14
C HIS A 300 -6.51 12.03 1.17
N PHE A 301 -5.45 12.45 1.87
CA PHE A 301 -5.08 11.89 3.17
C PHE A 301 -6.09 12.28 4.27
N VAL A 302 -6.51 13.54 4.29
CA VAL A 302 -7.49 14.06 5.26
C VAL A 302 -8.85 13.37 5.11
N THR A 303 -9.20 12.91 3.91
CA THR A 303 -10.40 12.09 3.70
C THR A 303 -10.43 10.90 4.64
N GLU A 304 -9.31 10.20 4.84
CA GLU A 304 -9.19 9.06 5.77
C GLU A 304 -8.80 9.50 7.20
N TYR A 305 -8.11 10.63 7.35
CA TYR A 305 -7.61 11.14 8.65
C TYR A 305 -8.01 12.62 8.93
N PRO A 306 -9.30 12.92 9.21
CA PRO A 306 -9.79 14.29 9.35
C PRO A 306 -9.12 15.12 10.47
N ARG A 307 -8.57 14.45 11.49
CA ARG A 307 -7.84 15.09 12.59
C ARG A 307 -6.59 15.87 12.15
N PHE A 308 -6.15 15.71 10.91
CA PHE A 308 -4.99 16.37 10.33
C PHE A 308 -5.35 17.39 9.23
N GLU A 309 -6.62 17.83 9.14
CA GLU A 309 -7.14 18.73 8.09
C GLU A 309 -6.22 19.93 7.83
N ASP A 310 -5.83 20.66 8.87
CA ASP A 310 -5.01 21.88 8.74
C ASP A 310 -3.50 21.66 8.87
N ALA A 311 -3.04 20.40 8.93
CA ALA A 311 -1.66 20.08 9.29
C ALA A 311 -0.70 19.95 8.09
N GLY A 312 -1.18 19.99 6.84
CA GLY A 312 -0.36 19.70 5.66
C GLY A 312 0.92 20.54 5.55
N ARG A 313 0.80 21.87 5.75
CA ARG A 313 1.95 22.78 5.76
C ARG A 313 2.92 22.49 6.91
N GLU A 314 2.40 22.16 8.09
CA GLU A 314 3.23 21.82 9.25
C GLU A 314 4.08 20.56 8.95
N PHE A 315 3.48 19.53 8.35
CA PHE A 315 4.19 18.31 7.98
C PHE A 315 5.24 18.57 6.88
N ALA A 316 4.94 19.41 5.89
CA ALA A 316 5.93 19.83 4.90
C ALA A 316 7.15 20.50 5.55
N ASP A 317 6.92 21.48 6.44
CA ASP A 317 7.99 22.20 7.14
C ASP A 317 8.80 21.27 8.06
N ARG A 318 8.16 20.28 8.67
CA ARG A 318 8.81 19.25 9.49
C ARG A 318 9.71 18.36 8.65
N LEU A 319 9.23 17.88 7.50
CA LEU A 319 10.03 17.01 6.63
C LEU A 319 11.29 17.74 6.17
N VAL A 320 11.14 18.94 5.60
CA VAL A 320 12.27 19.74 5.08
C VAL A 320 13.32 19.97 6.17
N ARG A 321 12.90 20.36 7.38
CA ARG A 321 13.81 20.56 8.51
C ARG A 321 14.53 19.27 8.90
N ALA A 322 13.81 18.14 8.97
CA ALA A 322 14.36 16.87 9.40
C ALA A 322 15.38 16.31 8.39
N VAL A 323 15.17 16.50 7.09
CA VAL A 323 16.08 15.98 6.05
C VAL A 323 17.19 16.96 5.65
N THR A 324 17.10 18.25 6.01
CA THR A 324 18.16 19.25 5.74
C THR A 324 19.58 18.73 6.05
N PRO A 325 19.86 18.05 7.18
CA PRO A 325 21.19 17.53 7.48
C PRO A 325 21.74 16.53 6.44
N THR A 326 20.88 15.76 5.77
CA THR A 326 21.27 14.84 4.68
C THR A 326 21.92 15.58 3.50
N PHE A 327 21.60 16.86 3.34
CA PHE A 327 22.09 17.71 2.25
C PHE A 327 23.22 18.66 2.68
N ALA A 328 23.61 18.67 3.96
CA ALA A 328 24.69 19.52 4.46
C ALA A 328 26.07 18.91 4.14
N GLY A 329 26.94 19.67 3.46
CA GLY A 329 28.32 19.25 3.15
C GLY A 329 28.63 18.97 1.67
N THR A 330 27.85 19.51 0.74
CA THR A 330 28.23 19.61 -0.68
C THR A 330 29.50 20.41 -0.90
#